data_AF-A0A2V9L279-F1
#
_entry.id   AF-A0A2V9L279-F1
#
_cell.length_a   1.000
_cell.length_b   1.000
_cell.length_c   1.000
_cell.angle_alpha   90.00
_cell.angle_beta   90.00
_cell.angle_gamma   90.00
#
_symmetry.space_group_name_H-M   'P 1'
#
loop_
_entity.id
_entity.type
_entity.pdbx_description
1 polymer ?
#
loop_
_entity_poly.entity_id
_entity_poly.type
_entity_poly.pdbx_seq_one_letter_code
_entity_poly.pdbx_strand_id
1 'polypeptide(L)'
;MSSSSAIPASDVVRELGAHPHRIRALPVLVLFPHNRCNCRCVMCDIWRIRQGREITARDLEPHLESIRALGVRWVVFSGGEPQMHTDLPVV
;
A
#
# COMPACT_ATOMS: atom_id res chain seq x y z
N MET A 1 -9.85 9.39 35.64
CA MET A 1 -10.71 8.65 34.70
C MET A 1 -10.98 9.58 33.54
N SER A 2 -10.09 9.59 32.55
CA SER A 2 -10.10 10.57 31.46
C SER A 2 -11.14 10.19 30.43
N SER A 3 -12.18 11.02 30.37
CA SER A 3 -13.27 11.01 29.39
C SER A 3 -12.71 11.05 27.97
N SER A 4 -12.83 9.95 27.24
CA SER A 4 -12.69 9.90 25.78
C SER A 4 -13.88 10.64 25.18
N SER A 5 -13.70 11.93 24.89
CA SER A 5 -14.65 12.66 24.06
C SER A 5 -14.33 12.32 22.61
N ALA A 6 -15.21 11.54 21.98
CA ALA A 6 -15.16 11.32 20.54
C ALA A 6 -15.27 12.66 19.82
N ILE A 7 -14.32 12.95 18.93
CA ILE A 7 -14.32 14.18 18.12
C ILE A 7 -15.48 14.09 17.11
N PRO A 8 -16.38 15.09 17.05
CA PRO A 8 -17.46 15.11 16.07
C PRO A 8 -16.89 15.14 14.65
N ALA A 9 -17.45 14.35 13.73
CA ALA A 9 -16.99 14.25 12.34
C ALA A 9 -16.96 15.60 11.60
N SER A 10 -17.76 16.58 12.03
CA SER A 10 -17.80 17.94 11.50
C SER A 10 -16.56 18.77 11.82
N ASP A 11 -15.88 18.49 12.93
CA ASP A 11 -14.67 19.20 13.33
C ASP A 11 -13.44 18.67 12.60
N VAL A 12 -13.45 17.39 12.20
CA VAL A 12 -12.40 16.79 11.35
C VAL A 12 -12.30 17.51 10.01
N VAL A 13 -13.44 17.86 9.39
CA VAL A 13 -13.47 18.50 8.07
C VAL A 13 -12.91 19.94 8.11
N ARG A 14 -13.08 20.63 9.24
CA ARG A 14 -12.72 22.05 9.36
C ARG A 14 -11.22 22.28 9.64
N GLU A 15 -10.50 21.29 10.18
CA GLU A 15 -9.04 21.28 10.35
C GLU A 15 -8.25 20.85 9.07
N LEU A 16 -8.93 20.37 8.03
CA LEU A 16 -8.33 19.93 6.75
C LEU A 16 -7.94 21.08 5.80
N GLY A 17 -7.40 22.18 6.36
CA GLY A 17 -7.10 23.44 5.66
C GLY A 17 -6.50 23.35 4.24
N ALA A 18 -6.97 24.28 3.41
CA ALA A 18 -6.37 24.87 2.20
C ALA A 18 -6.01 23.98 0.98
N HIS A 19 -5.87 22.66 1.09
CA HIS A 19 -5.46 21.81 -0.03
C HIS A 19 -6.13 20.42 0.02
N PRO A 20 -7.40 20.29 -0.45
CA PRO A 20 -8.17 19.05 -0.34
C PRO A 20 -7.58 17.87 -1.13
N HIS A 21 -6.67 18.14 -2.06
CA HIS A 21 -5.96 17.13 -2.86
C HIS A 21 -4.77 16.51 -2.12
N ARG A 22 -4.37 17.04 -0.96
CA ARG A 22 -3.18 16.56 -0.25
C ARG A 22 -3.53 15.34 0.61
N ILE A 23 -2.91 14.20 0.30
CA ILE A 23 -3.04 12.97 1.09
C ILE A 23 -2.34 13.19 2.44
N ARG A 24 -3.10 13.14 3.53
CA ARG A 24 -2.59 13.30 4.90
C ARG A 24 -2.46 11.97 5.66
N ALA A 25 -3.15 10.94 5.19
CA ALA A 25 -3.09 9.60 5.78
C ALA A 25 -3.30 8.54 4.70
N LEU A 26 -2.61 7.41 4.84
CA LEU A 26 -2.77 6.22 4.02
C LEU A 26 -2.76 4.98 4.93
N PRO A 27 -3.86 4.63 5.61
CA PRO A 27 -3.87 3.52 6.55
C PRO A 27 -3.55 2.15 5.97
N VAL A 28 -3.84 1.95 4.69
CA VAL A 28 -3.61 0.70 3.94
C VAL A 28 -2.78 1.02 2.71
N LEU A 29 -1.60 0.40 2.60
CA LEU A 29 -0.73 0.46 1.44
C LEU A 29 -0.84 -0.87 0.68
N VAL A 30 -1.31 -0.81 -0.56
CA VAL A 30 -1.28 -1.97 -1.46
C VAL A 30 0.02 -1.93 -2.27
N LEU A 31 0.87 -2.93 -2.10
CA LEU A 31 2.16 -3.03 -2.77
C LEU A 31 2.16 -4.21 -3.73
N PHE A 32 2.69 -4.02 -4.93
CA PHE A 32 2.82 -5.06 -5.93
C PHE A 32 4.30 -5.46 -5.99
N PRO A 33 4.77 -6.34 -5.09
CA PRO A 33 6.20 -6.66 -5.00
C PRO A 33 6.71 -7.31 -6.29
N HIS A 34 5.84 -8.02 -7.01
CA HIS A 34 6.18 -8.69 -8.26
C HIS A 34 5.03 -8.55 -9.28
N ASN A 35 5.37 -8.45 -10.56
CA ASN A 35 4.42 -8.16 -11.64
C ASN A 35 4.10 -9.36 -12.57
N ARG A 36 4.52 -10.59 -12.22
CA ARG A 36 4.09 -11.80 -12.95
C ARG A 36 3.20 -12.67 -12.08
N CYS A 37 2.37 -13.45 -12.74
CA CYS A 37 1.45 -14.38 -12.10
C CYS A 37 1.51 -15.73 -12.82
N ASN A 38 1.46 -16.81 -12.07
CA ASN A 38 1.35 -18.18 -12.58
C ASN A 38 -0.11 -18.59 -12.89
N CYS A 39 -1.10 -17.81 -12.45
CA CYS A 39 -2.50 -17.99 -12.83
C CYS A 39 -2.81 -17.41 -14.22
N ARG A 40 -3.82 -17.97 -14.90
CA ARG A 40 -4.34 -17.46 -16.18
C ARG A 40 -5.83 -17.12 -16.09
N CYS A 41 -6.16 -16.30 -15.11
CA CYS A 41 -7.55 -15.91 -14.83
C CYS A 41 -8.18 -15.22 -16.06
N VAL A 42 -9.43 -15.54 -16.37
CA VAL A 42 -10.17 -14.93 -17.50
C VAL A 42 -10.34 -13.41 -17.32
N MET A 43 -10.43 -12.94 -16.09
CA MET A 43 -10.65 -11.54 -15.71
C MET A 43 -9.37 -10.70 -15.55
N CYS A 44 -8.19 -11.25 -15.81
CA CYS A 44 -6.91 -10.57 -15.55
C CYS A 44 -5.91 -10.80 -16.69
N ASP A 45 -5.10 -9.80 -16.98
CA ASP A 45 -4.08 -9.82 -18.03
C ASP A 45 -2.63 -9.76 -17.51
N ILE A 46 -2.41 -9.78 -16.19
CA ILE A 46 -1.07 -9.74 -15.57
C ILE A 46 -0.18 -10.89 -16.06
N TRP A 47 -0.76 -12.08 -16.32
CA TRP A 47 -0.05 -13.22 -16.88
C TRP A 47 0.54 -12.97 -18.27
N ARG A 48 0.06 -11.95 -18.99
CA ARG A 48 0.56 -11.57 -20.32
C ARG A 48 1.81 -10.70 -20.25
N ILE A 49 2.15 -10.16 -19.08
CA ILE A 49 3.37 -9.36 -18.87
C ILE A 49 4.59 -10.24 -19.14
N ARG A 50 5.45 -9.81 -20.07
CA ARG A 50 6.63 -10.58 -20.51
C ARG A 50 7.91 -10.19 -19.78
N GLN A 51 7.99 -8.94 -19.32
CA GLN A 51 9.14 -8.43 -18.58
C GLN A 51 8.85 -8.48 -17.08
N GLY A 52 9.51 -9.42 -16.39
CA GLY A 52 9.44 -9.53 -14.94
C GLY A 52 10.11 -8.34 -14.27
N ARG A 53 9.47 -7.81 -13.23
CA ARG A 53 10.00 -6.78 -12.33
C ARG A 53 9.64 -7.16 -10.90
N GLU A 54 10.61 -6.97 -10.02
CA GLU A 54 10.51 -7.17 -8.59
C GLU A 54 10.90 -5.88 -7.88
N ILE A 55 10.18 -5.54 -6.81
CA ILE A 55 10.52 -4.44 -5.90
C ILE A 55 11.35 -5.04 -4.78
N THR A 56 12.62 -4.65 -4.69
CA THR A 56 13.49 -5.07 -3.61
C THR A 56 13.26 -4.23 -2.34
N ALA A 57 13.75 -4.70 -1.20
CA ALA A 57 13.75 -3.88 0.03
C ALA A 57 14.47 -2.54 -0.16
N ARG A 58 15.54 -2.53 -0.98
CA ARG A 58 16.31 -1.32 -1.30
C ARG A 58 15.50 -0.30 -2.09
N ASP A 59 14.62 -0.76 -2.96
CA ASP A 59 13.72 0.14 -3.71
C ASP A 59 12.71 0.83 -2.78
N LEU A 60 12.39 0.22 -1.63
CA LEU A 60 11.47 0.79 -0.64
C LEU A 60 12.14 1.74 0.35
N GLU A 61 13.45 1.65 0.56
CA GLU A 61 14.20 2.48 1.53
C GLU A 61 13.92 3.99 1.41
N PRO A 62 13.92 4.60 0.21
CA PRO A 62 13.64 6.03 0.06
C PRO A 62 12.22 6.42 0.47
N HIS A 63 11.29 5.47 0.51
CA HIS A 63 9.87 5.71 0.77
C HIS A 63 9.47 5.47 2.23
N LEU A 64 10.34 4.84 3.03
CA LEU A 64 10.02 4.44 4.40
C LEU A 64 9.56 5.61 5.26
N GLU A 65 10.18 6.78 5.12
CA GLU A 65 9.79 7.97 5.88
C GLU A 65 8.39 8.46 5.49
N SER A 66 8.07 8.46 4.20
CA SER A 66 6.74 8.83 3.72
C SER A 66 5.67 7.84 4.18
N ILE A 67 5.97 6.53 4.15
CA ILE A 67 5.08 5.47 4.63
C ILE A 67 4.76 5.66 6.12
N ARG A 68 5.77 5.99 6.94
CA ARG A 68 5.60 6.29 8.37
C ARG A 68 4.80 7.57 8.59
N ALA A 69 5.16 8.65 7.90
CA ALA A 69 4.51 9.95 8.03
C ALA A 69 3.02 9.91 7.62
N LEU A 70 2.67 9.06 6.64
CA LEU A 70 1.29 8.83 6.21
C LEU A 70 0.51 7.87 7.14
N GLY A 71 1.12 7.34 8.19
CA GLY A 71 0.45 6.49 9.17
C GLY A 71 -0.06 5.17 8.58
N VAL A 72 0.71 4.56 7.67
CA VAL A 72 0.40 3.22 7.13
C VAL A 72 0.40 2.21 8.27
N ARG A 73 -0.70 1.44 8.38
CA ARG A 73 -0.89 0.40 9.40
C ARG A 73 -0.88 -1.00 8.82
N TRP A 74 -1.34 -1.15 7.58
CA TRP A 74 -1.42 -2.42 6.87
C TRP A 74 -0.72 -2.29 5.52
N VAL A 75 0.15 -3.26 5.24
CA VAL A 75 0.71 -3.44 3.89
C VAL A 75 0.10 -4.71 3.33
N VAL A 76 -0.53 -4.60 2.16
CA VAL A 76 -1.15 -5.72 1.46
C VAL A 76 -0.32 -6.00 0.22
N PHE A 77 0.26 -7.19 0.14
CA PHE A 77 0.90 -7.63 -1.10
C PHE A 77 -0.15 -8.07 -2.11
N SER A 78 -0.02 -7.57 -3.32
CA SER A 78 -0.95 -7.80 -4.43
C SER A 78 -0.19 -7.80 -5.77
N GLY A 79 -0.89 -7.56 -6.87
CA GLY A 79 -0.33 -7.55 -8.22
C GLY A 79 -0.46 -8.90 -8.89
N GLY A 80 0.67 -9.49 -9.26
CA GLY A 80 0.70 -10.85 -9.79
C GLY A 80 0.48 -11.89 -8.69
N GLU A 81 1.31 -12.92 -8.67
CA GLU A 81 1.38 -13.81 -7.51
C GLU A 81 2.51 -13.32 -6.59
N PRO A 82 2.20 -12.74 -5.40
CA PRO A 82 3.23 -12.25 -4.49
C PRO A 82 4.25 -13.32 -4.11
N GLN A 83 3.84 -14.58 -3.94
CA GLN A 83 4.75 -15.66 -3.56
C GLN A 83 5.76 -16.04 -4.66
N MET A 84 5.63 -15.48 -5.86
CA MET A 84 6.64 -15.62 -6.91
C MET A 84 7.83 -14.64 -6.75
N HIS A 85 7.78 -13.70 -5.79
CA HIS A 85 8.89 -12.80 -5.49
C HIS A 85 10.06 -13.54 -4.85
N THR A 86 11.29 -13.30 -5.32
CA THR A 86 12.47 -14.08 -4.93
C THR A 86 12.83 -13.95 -3.44
N ASP A 87 12.65 -12.77 -2.87
CA ASP A 87 12.99 -12.49 -1.46
C ASP A 87 11.85 -12.81 -0.46
N LEU A 88 10.68 -13.28 -0.93
CA LEU A 88 9.59 -13.63 -0.03
C LEU A 88 9.67 -15.09 0.38
N PRO A 89 9.43 -15.41 1.67
CA PRO A 89 9.45 -16.79 2.12
C PRO A 89 8.29 -17.57 1.46
N VAL A 90 8.58 -18.82 1.08
CA VAL A 90 7.54 -19.79 0.77
C VAL A 90 6.85 -20.16 2.08
N VAL A 91 5.54 -19.97 2.15
CA VAL A 91 4.69 -20.40 3.27
C VAL A 91 3.92 -21.65 2.90
#